data_AF-A0A7S1MY03-F1
#
_entry.id   AF-A0A7S1MY03-F1
#
_cell.length_a   1.000
_cell.length_b   1.000
_cell.length_c   1.000
_cell.angle_alpha   90.00
_cell.angle_beta   90.00
_cell.angle_gamma   90.00
#
_symmetry.space_group_name_H-M   'P 1'
#
loop_
_entity.id
_entity.type
_entity.pdbx_description
1 polymer ?
#
loop_
_entity_poly.entity_id
_entity_poly.type
_entity_poly.pdbx_seq_one_letter_code
_entity_poly.pdbx_strand_id
1 'polypeptide(L)'
;GRECGIRLLSFHIPSYCAVAVWDSMRLVCHCLLLSLLACLSLQQASDEDSLDQRTCSEGGACSPIRTPLRSFVASRTKTLHFVRHAEGYHNEASHKFERGSPEYIHALKDPTHFDARLNTVGKQQCEALAKEAEKLTYDLILVSPLTRTLETATLGFPADGEAKGGVPMVAVESIRERFGRNPCDSRRAKDKLEADFPHVDFSHIGGGQDPHHCDMR
;
A
#
# COMPACT_ATOMS: atom_id res chain seq x y z
N GLY A 1 8.87 2.63 -24.62
CA GLY A 1 8.71 1.54 -23.63
C GLY A 1 8.03 2.10 -22.42
N ARG A 2 7.03 1.42 -21.86
CA ARG A 2 6.39 1.87 -20.62
C ARG A 2 7.13 1.20 -19.46
N GLU A 3 7.94 1.97 -18.76
CA GLU A 3 8.70 1.50 -17.60
C GLU A 3 7.73 1.01 -16.53
N CYS A 4 7.91 -0.22 -16.08
CA CYS A 4 7.26 -0.76 -14.89
C CYS A 4 7.90 -0.17 -13.62
N GLY A 5 8.09 1.16 -13.59
CA GLY A 5 8.77 1.86 -12.52
C GLY A 5 7.88 1.94 -11.28
N ILE A 6 8.48 1.69 -10.12
CA ILE A 6 7.85 1.90 -8.83
C ILE A 6 7.47 3.38 -8.71
N ARG A 7 6.21 3.66 -8.36
CA ARG A 7 5.74 5.01 -8.07
C ARG A 7 5.31 5.08 -6.61
N LEU A 8 5.91 6.02 -5.89
CA LEU A 8 5.51 6.40 -4.54
C LEU A 8 4.42 7.47 -4.64
N LEU A 9 3.28 7.23 -4.02
CA LEU A 9 2.22 8.23 -3.87
C LEU A 9 1.95 8.48 -2.39
N SER A 10 1.91 9.76 -2.01
CA SER A 10 1.73 10.17 -0.62
C SER A 10 0.42 10.94 -0.45
N PHE A 11 -0.41 10.52 0.49
CA PHE A 11 -1.67 11.18 0.84
C PHE A 11 -1.71 11.51 2.33
N HIS A 12 -2.34 12.63 2.67
CA HIS A 12 -2.64 13.00 4.06
C HIS A 12 -4.11 12.71 4.31
N ILE A 13 -4.40 11.80 5.23
CA ILE A 13 -5.77 11.46 5.60
C ILE A 13 -6.01 11.80 7.06
N PRO A 14 -7.22 12.24 7.44
CA PRO A 14 -7.55 12.41 8.85
C PRO A 14 -7.42 11.09 9.62
N SER A 15 -7.09 11.17 10.91
CA SER A 15 -6.71 10.03 11.77
C SER A 15 -7.79 8.95 11.95
N TYR A 16 -8.99 9.20 11.43
CA TYR A 16 -10.13 8.29 11.40
C TYR A 16 -10.18 7.42 10.13
N CYS A 17 -9.21 7.55 9.21
CA CYS A 17 -9.10 6.72 8.02
C CYS A 17 -7.73 6.00 8.00
N ALA A 18 -7.70 4.73 7.59
CA ALA A 18 -6.47 3.93 7.46
C ALA A 18 -6.45 3.24 6.08
N VAL A 19 -5.33 3.27 5.34
CA VAL A 19 -5.13 2.58 4.04
C VAL A 19 -3.63 2.26 3.81
N ALA A 20 -3.31 1.31 2.93
CA ALA A 20 -2.12 0.44 2.92
C ALA A 20 -1.25 0.47 1.63
N VAL A 21 -0.11 -0.21 1.63
CA VAL A 21 0.75 -0.44 0.43
C VAL A 21 0.08 -1.42 -0.51
N TRP A 22 0.10 -1.16 -1.82
CA TRP A 22 -0.88 -1.72 -2.75
C TRP A 22 -0.34 -1.95 -4.16
N ASP A 23 -0.82 -3.01 -4.82
CA ASP A 23 -0.23 -3.53 -6.05
C ASP A 23 -0.91 -3.08 -7.38
N SER A 24 -2.06 -2.39 -7.33
CA SER A 24 -2.66 -1.75 -8.53
C SER A 24 -3.37 -0.43 -8.25
N MET A 25 -2.82 0.68 -8.75
CA MET A 25 -3.31 2.05 -8.55
C MET A 25 -4.76 2.31 -9.01
N ARG A 26 -5.38 1.44 -9.82
CA ARG A 26 -6.65 1.75 -10.50
C ARG A 26 -7.90 1.65 -9.62
N LEU A 27 -7.97 0.70 -8.68
CA LEU A 27 -9.16 0.53 -7.82
C LEU A 27 -9.11 1.43 -6.58
N VAL A 28 -7.92 1.67 -6.05
CA VAL A 28 -7.70 2.40 -4.80
C VAL A 28 -8.01 3.88 -4.92
N CYS A 29 -7.68 4.53 -6.05
CA CYS A 29 -8.10 5.91 -6.27
C CYS A 29 -9.63 6.08 -6.15
N HIS A 30 -10.41 5.06 -6.55
CA HIS A 30 -11.86 5.11 -6.43
C HIS A 30 -12.32 4.93 -4.98
N CYS A 31 -11.82 3.93 -4.26
CA CYS A 31 -12.21 3.69 -2.87
C CYS A 31 -11.71 4.79 -1.91
N LEU A 32 -10.48 5.29 -2.07
CA LEU A 32 -9.97 6.43 -1.30
C LEU A 32 -10.71 7.72 -1.61
N LEU A 33 -11.04 7.98 -2.88
CA LEU A 33 -11.84 9.15 -3.24
C LEU A 33 -13.23 9.06 -2.60
N LEU A 34 -13.87 7.88 -2.62
CA LEU A 34 -15.17 7.66 -1.96
C LEU A 34 -15.07 7.83 -0.44
N SER A 35 -14.02 7.31 0.20
CA SER A 35 -13.81 7.49 1.65
C SER A 35 -13.45 8.93 2.02
N LEU A 36 -12.66 9.64 1.20
CA LEU A 36 -12.35 11.06 1.38
C LEU A 36 -13.58 11.94 1.18
N LEU A 37 -14.44 11.63 0.20
CA LEU A 37 -15.72 12.31 0.00
C LEU A 37 -16.68 12.07 1.17
N ALA A 38 -16.77 10.83 1.68
CA ALA A 38 -17.55 10.51 2.88
C ALA A 38 -17.00 11.27 4.10
N CYS A 39 -15.68 11.35 4.25
CA CYS A 39 -15.03 12.07 5.33
C CYS A 39 -15.26 13.59 5.25
N LEU A 40 -15.20 14.19 4.05
CA LEU A 40 -15.54 15.59 3.81
C LEU A 40 -17.00 15.87 4.15
N SER A 41 -17.92 14.96 3.82
CA SER A 41 -19.34 15.11 4.16
C SER A 41 -19.62 15.05 5.66
N LEU A 42 -18.90 14.20 6.40
CA LEU A 42 -18.97 14.14 7.87
C LEU A 42 -18.36 15.37 8.52
N GLN A 43 -17.31 15.94 7.92
CA GLN A 43 -16.65 17.14 8.45
C GLN A 43 -17.49 18.40 8.24
N GLN A 44 -18.20 18.51 7.09
CA GLN A 44 -19.24 19.54 6.91
C GLN A 44 -20.37 19.39 7.92
N ALA A 45 -20.78 18.16 8.25
CA ALA A 45 -21.81 17.92 9.26
C ALA A 45 -21.35 18.32 10.69
N SER A 46 -20.07 18.13 11.03
CA SER A 46 -19.53 18.54 12.34
C SER A 46 -19.23 20.04 12.46
N ASP A 47 -18.92 20.71 11.35
CA ASP A 47 -18.67 22.15 11.32
C ASP A 47 -20.00 22.95 11.46
N GLU A 48 -21.10 22.43 10.93
CA GLU A 48 -22.45 22.99 11.16
C GLU A 48 -22.91 22.81 12.62
N ASP A 49 -22.54 21.69 13.27
CA ASP A 49 -22.94 21.38 14.65
C ASP A 49 -22.08 22.11 15.71
N SER A 50 -20.97 22.74 15.31
CA SER A 50 -20.05 23.47 16.21
C SER A 50 -20.08 25.00 16.05
N LEU A 51 -20.96 25.53 15.19
CA LEU A 51 -21.17 26.97 15.02
C LEU A 51 -22.22 27.59 15.95
N ASP A 52 -22.93 26.79 16.75
CA ASP A 52 -23.98 27.30 17.65
C ASP A 52 -23.68 27.04 19.13
N GLN A 53 -22.77 27.84 19.68
CA GLN A 53 -22.75 28.19 21.10
C GLN A 53 -21.85 29.42 21.31
N ARG A 54 -22.35 30.60 20.92
CA ARG A 54 -21.84 31.87 21.45
C ARG A 54 -22.74 32.31 22.59
N THR A 55 -22.36 31.96 23.82
CA THR A 55 -22.82 32.72 24.99
C THR A 55 -22.10 34.06 25.01
N CYS A 56 -22.88 35.13 24.94
CA CYS A 56 -22.41 36.49 25.21
C CYS A 56 -21.89 36.59 26.65
N SER A 57 -20.69 37.13 26.83
CA SER A 57 -20.31 37.83 28.05
C SER A 57 -19.55 39.10 27.67
N GLU A 58 -20.08 40.22 28.13
CA GLU A 58 -19.64 41.59 27.85
C GLU A 58 -18.21 41.84 28.37
N GLY A 59 -17.40 42.55 27.57
CA GLY A 59 -16.21 43.26 28.06
C GLY A 59 -14.94 42.44 28.28
N GLY A 60 -14.30 41.97 27.22
CA GLY A 60 -12.92 41.45 27.28
C GLY A 60 -12.32 41.29 25.89
N ALA A 61 -11.13 41.86 25.65
CA ALA A 61 -10.46 41.82 24.36
C ALA A 61 -10.26 40.37 23.87
N CYS A 62 -10.95 40.01 22.78
CA CYS A 62 -10.78 38.72 22.12
C CYS A 62 -9.44 38.72 21.37
N SER A 63 -8.42 38.13 21.99
CA SER A 63 -7.18 37.81 21.26
C SER A 63 -7.49 36.64 20.33
N PRO A 64 -7.23 36.74 19.01
CA PRO A 64 -7.46 35.61 18.13
C PRO A 64 -6.47 34.51 18.49
N ILE A 65 -6.96 33.38 18.99
CA ILE A 65 -6.19 32.13 19.09
C ILE A 65 -5.94 31.68 17.64
N ARG A 66 -4.90 32.22 17.02
CA ARG A 66 -4.36 31.74 15.75
C ARG A 66 -3.42 30.58 16.04
N THR A 67 -3.97 29.44 16.43
CA THR A 67 -3.28 28.19 16.09
C THR A 67 -3.39 28.06 14.58
N PRO A 68 -2.28 28.11 13.81
CA PRO A 68 -2.37 28.02 12.36
C PRO A 68 -3.01 26.68 12.02
N LEU A 69 -4.09 26.69 11.22
CA LEU A 69 -4.80 25.49 10.76
C LEU A 69 -3.85 24.34 10.34
N ARG A 70 -2.66 24.67 9.83
CA ARG A 70 -1.58 23.72 9.55
C ARG A 70 -1.17 22.84 10.73
N SER A 71 -0.95 23.39 11.93
CA SER A 71 -0.54 22.59 13.09
C SER A 71 -1.67 21.73 13.64
N PHE A 72 -2.91 22.23 13.55
CA PHE A 72 -4.12 21.51 13.94
C PHE A 72 -4.42 20.33 13.00
N VAL A 73 -4.26 20.52 11.69
CA VAL A 73 -4.43 19.45 10.69
C VAL A 73 -3.29 18.43 10.77
N ALA A 74 -2.04 18.86 10.98
CA ALA A 74 -0.90 17.96 11.09
C ALA A 74 -0.99 16.98 12.27
N SER A 75 -1.50 17.43 13.43
CA SER A 75 -1.66 16.55 14.61
C SER A 75 -2.84 15.57 14.51
N ARG A 76 -3.72 15.76 13.53
CA ARG A 76 -4.91 14.93 13.30
C ARG A 76 -4.86 14.17 11.99
N THR A 77 -3.75 14.18 11.26
CA THR A 77 -3.62 13.48 9.99
C THR A 77 -2.54 12.41 10.05
N LYS A 78 -2.74 11.34 9.27
CA LYS A 78 -1.77 10.29 9.02
C LYS A 78 -1.34 10.39 7.56
N THR A 79 -0.05 10.15 7.34
CA THR A 79 0.51 10.10 5.98
C THR A 79 0.54 8.66 5.52
N LEU A 80 0.00 8.42 4.33
CA LEU A 80 0.01 7.12 3.68
C LEU A 80 0.86 7.15 2.45
N HIS A 81 1.77 6.19 2.37
CA HIS A 81 2.64 5.96 1.24
C HIS A 81 2.21 4.70 0.49
N PHE A 82 1.81 4.86 -0.76
CA PHE A 82 1.46 3.75 -1.65
C PHE A 82 2.65 3.43 -2.55
N VAL A 83 3.01 2.15 -2.58
CA VAL A 83 4.10 1.62 -3.40
C VAL A 83 3.59 0.35 -4.08
N ARG A 84 3.72 0.32 -5.42
CA ARG A 84 3.48 -0.88 -6.22
C ARG A 84 4.70 -1.78 -6.19
N HIS A 85 4.53 -3.11 -6.33
CA HIS A 85 5.69 -4.00 -6.44
C HIS A 85 6.60 -3.61 -7.62
N ALA A 86 7.86 -3.99 -7.50
CA ALA A 86 8.82 -3.92 -8.58
C ALA A 86 8.57 -5.00 -9.65
N GLU A 87 9.26 -4.93 -10.78
CA GLU A 87 9.05 -5.90 -11.87
C GLU A 87 9.32 -7.36 -11.45
N GLY A 88 8.34 -8.24 -11.69
CA GLY A 88 8.48 -9.68 -11.52
C GLY A 88 8.57 -10.44 -12.83
N TYR A 89 8.97 -11.70 -12.77
CA TYR A 89 9.08 -12.57 -13.95
C TYR A 89 7.77 -12.67 -14.76
N HIS A 90 6.61 -12.60 -14.09
CA HIS A 90 5.30 -12.59 -14.76
C HIS A 90 5.05 -11.32 -15.60
N ASN A 91 5.59 -10.17 -15.17
CA ASN A 91 5.52 -8.92 -15.93
C ASN A 91 6.41 -9.02 -17.16
N GLU A 92 7.65 -9.47 -16.98
CA GLU A 92 8.61 -9.66 -18.07
C GLU A 92 8.05 -10.59 -19.15
N ALA A 93 7.43 -11.70 -18.76
CA ALA A 93 6.84 -12.65 -19.70
C ALA A 93 5.66 -12.06 -20.47
N SER A 94 4.73 -11.39 -19.78
CA SER A 94 3.54 -10.81 -20.44
C SER A 94 3.87 -9.57 -21.27
N HIS A 95 4.87 -8.75 -20.89
CA HIS A 95 5.27 -7.55 -21.63
C HIS A 95 5.93 -7.81 -22.99
N LYS A 96 6.26 -9.07 -23.30
CA LYS A 96 6.73 -9.49 -24.63
C LYS A 96 5.64 -9.40 -25.71
N PHE A 97 4.38 -9.36 -25.30
CA PHE A 97 3.23 -9.42 -26.19
C PHE A 97 2.38 -8.16 -26.12
N GLU A 98 1.61 -7.90 -27.17
CA GLU A 98 0.65 -6.80 -27.17
C GLU A 98 -0.42 -7.04 -26.11
N ARG A 99 -0.68 -6.02 -25.28
CA ARG A 99 -1.60 -6.15 -24.16
C ARG A 99 -3.01 -6.50 -24.66
N GLY A 100 -3.51 -7.66 -24.22
CA GLY A 100 -4.81 -8.18 -24.60
C GLY A 100 -4.78 -9.14 -25.79
N SER A 101 -3.62 -9.35 -26.42
CA SER A 101 -3.46 -10.40 -27.42
C SER A 101 -3.65 -11.79 -26.79
N PRO A 102 -3.97 -12.83 -27.58
CA PRO A 102 -4.04 -14.21 -27.09
C PRO A 102 -2.76 -14.65 -26.37
N GLU A 103 -1.59 -14.26 -26.89
CA GLU A 103 -0.27 -14.58 -26.32
C GLU A 103 -0.05 -13.86 -24.99
N TYR A 104 -0.47 -12.60 -24.88
CA TYR A 104 -0.46 -11.87 -23.61
C TYR A 104 -1.31 -12.58 -22.55
N ILE A 105 -2.53 -12.98 -22.92
CA ILE A 105 -3.44 -13.70 -22.01
C ILE A 105 -2.87 -15.07 -21.63
N HIS A 106 -2.23 -15.76 -22.58
CA HIS A 106 -1.57 -17.03 -22.33
C HIS A 106 -0.41 -16.89 -21.35
N ALA A 107 0.47 -15.89 -21.55
CA ALA A 107 1.58 -15.60 -20.65
C ALA A 107 1.12 -15.25 -19.22
N LEU A 108 0.00 -14.55 -19.07
CA LEU A 108 -0.59 -14.30 -17.75
C LEU A 108 -1.07 -15.57 -17.04
N LYS A 109 -1.46 -16.60 -17.81
CA LYS A 109 -1.96 -17.88 -17.30
C LYS A 109 -0.88 -18.94 -17.13
N ASP A 110 0.38 -18.61 -17.39
CA ASP A 110 1.48 -19.56 -17.28
C ASP A 110 1.68 -20.00 -15.80
N PRO A 111 1.53 -21.30 -15.48
CA PRO A 111 1.67 -21.79 -14.11
C PRO A 111 3.09 -21.66 -13.56
N THR A 112 4.11 -21.50 -14.42
CA THR A 112 5.50 -21.25 -13.99
C THR A 112 5.66 -19.90 -13.29
N HIS A 113 4.67 -19.01 -13.43
CA HIS A 113 4.60 -17.72 -12.77
C HIS A 113 3.73 -17.70 -11.51
N PHE A 114 3.40 -18.89 -10.97
CA PHE A 114 2.78 -19.00 -9.66
C PHE A 114 3.59 -18.27 -8.59
N ASP A 115 2.94 -17.35 -7.86
CA ASP A 115 3.56 -16.49 -6.84
C ASP A 115 4.92 -15.91 -7.27
N ALA A 116 4.98 -15.39 -8.50
CA ALA A 116 6.23 -15.00 -9.14
C ALA A 116 7.08 -14.04 -8.28
N ARG A 117 8.39 -14.31 -8.27
CA ARG A 117 9.44 -13.46 -7.67
C ARG A 117 9.76 -12.25 -8.55
N LEU A 118 10.46 -11.28 -7.96
CA LEU A 118 11.12 -10.18 -8.66
C LEU A 118 12.20 -10.69 -9.60
N ASN A 119 12.28 -10.10 -10.79
CA ASN A 119 13.41 -10.32 -11.70
C ASN A 119 14.56 -9.36 -11.36
N THR A 120 15.66 -9.43 -12.11
CA THR A 120 16.85 -8.58 -11.89
C THR A 120 16.51 -7.09 -11.98
N VAL A 121 15.65 -6.70 -12.93
CA VAL A 121 15.19 -5.32 -13.10
C VAL A 121 14.39 -4.87 -11.88
N GLY A 122 13.48 -5.70 -11.38
CA GLY A 122 12.71 -5.41 -10.17
C GLY A 122 13.59 -5.20 -8.94
N LYS A 123 14.65 -5.98 -8.78
CA LYS A 123 15.60 -5.77 -7.67
C LYS A 123 16.32 -4.41 -7.77
N GLN A 124 16.75 -4.01 -8.96
CA GLN A 124 17.33 -2.67 -9.19
C GLN A 124 16.34 -1.55 -8.91
N GLN A 125 15.06 -1.74 -9.23
CA GLN A 125 14.01 -0.77 -8.88
C GLN A 125 13.84 -0.66 -7.36
N CYS A 126 14.01 -1.76 -6.61
CA CYS A 126 13.97 -1.72 -5.14
C CYS A 126 15.15 -0.95 -4.54
N GLU A 127 16.35 -1.06 -5.12
CA GLU A 127 17.50 -0.25 -4.70
C GLU A 127 17.24 1.25 -4.88
N ALA A 128 16.59 1.63 -5.98
CA ALA A 128 16.16 3.02 -6.19
C ALA A 128 15.08 3.44 -5.19
N LEU A 129 14.11 2.56 -4.90
CA LEU A 129 13.08 2.79 -3.89
C LEU A 129 13.69 3.00 -2.50
N ALA A 130 14.70 2.22 -2.11
CA ALA A 130 15.35 2.36 -0.81
C ALA A 130 15.92 3.77 -0.59
N LYS A 131 16.57 4.34 -1.62
CA LYS A 131 17.10 5.72 -1.58
C LYS A 131 16.00 6.77 -1.44
N GLU A 132 14.84 6.55 -2.05
CA GLU A 132 13.69 7.45 -1.87
C GLU A 132 13.04 7.26 -0.50
N ALA A 133 13.00 6.03 0.01
CA ALA A 133 12.44 5.70 1.32
C ALA A 133 13.22 6.32 2.48
N GLU A 134 14.52 6.59 2.33
CA GLU A 134 15.33 7.33 3.32
C GLU A 134 14.75 8.71 3.64
N LYS A 135 14.09 9.36 2.67
CA LYS A 135 13.51 10.70 2.81
C LYS A 135 12.15 10.70 3.51
N LEU A 136 11.58 9.52 3.76
CA LEU A 136 10.26 9.34 4.33
C LEU A 136 10.34 8.98 5.82
N THR A 137 9.32 9.40 6.57
CA THR A 137 9.08 8.92 7.94
C THR A 137 7.84 8.04 7.92
N TYR A 138 7.95 6.82 8.42
CA TYR A 138 6.85 5.86 8.51
C TYR A 138 7.05 4.94 9.72
N ASP A 139 5.95 4.58 10.38
CA ASP A 139 5.96 3.78 11.61
C ASP A 139 5.48 2.34 11.40
N LEU A 140 4.93 2.02 10.21
CA LEU A 140 4.34 0.72 9.88
C LEU A 140 4.41 0.47 8.38
N ILE A 141 4.74 -0.77 7.99
CA ILE A 141 4.67 -1.25 6.60
C ILE A 141 3.60 -2.33 6.53
N LEU A 142 2.56 -2.09 5.74
CA LEU A 142 1.60 -3.12 5.37
C LEU A 142 2.02 -3.72 4.04
N VAL A 143 1.96 -5.04 3.88
CA VAL A 143 2.43 -5.70 2.65
C VAL A 143 1.47 -6.80 2.20
N SER A 144 1.20 -6.89 0.90
CA SER A 144 0.45 -8.01 0.34
C SER A 144 1.27 -9.30 0.49
N PRO A 145 0.67 -10.45 0.83
CA PRO A 145 1.40 -11.71 1.02
C PRO A 145 1.72 -12.42 -0.31
N LEU A 146 2.11 -11.66 -1.34
CA LEU A 146 2.64 -12.19 -2.60
C LEU A 146 4.17 -12.04 -2.58
N THR A 147 4.91 -12.99 -3.12
CA THR A 147 6.37 -13.02 -2.97
C THR A 147 7.03 -11.77 -3.58
N ARG A 148 6.59 -11.32 -4.76
CA ARG A 148 7.08 -10.06 -5.35
C ARG A 148 6.84 -8.81 -4.48
N THR A 149 5.72 -8.73 -3.76
CA THR A 149 5.43 -7.59 -2.88
C THR A 149 6.25 -7.67 -1.59
N LEU A 150 6.45 -8.87 -1.05
CA LEU A 150 7.33 -9.13 0.10
C LEU A 150 8.80 -8.83 -0.21
N GLU A 151 9.30 -9.25 -1.38
CA GLU A 151 10.65 -8.93 -1.86
C GLU A 151 10.80 -7.42 -2.09
N THR A 152 9.79 -6.76 -2.67
CA THR A 152 9.82 -5.29 -2.86
C THR A 152 9.88 -4.57 -1.52
N ALA A 153 9.05 -4.97 -0.56
CA ALA A 153 9.03 -4.35 0.75
C ALA A 153 10.35 -4.56 1.51
N THR A 154 10.89 -5.78 1.46
CA THR A 154 12.14 -6.14 2.15
C THR A 154 13.35 -5.40 1.56
N LEU A 155 13.45 -5.32 0.23
CA LEU A 155 14.58 -4.66 -0.44
C LEU A 155 14.44 -3.14 -0.50
N GLY A 156 13.21 -2.63 -0.61
CA GLY A 156 12.92 -1.21 -0.73
C GLY A 156 12.82 -0.47 0.61
N PHE A 157 12.64 -1.19 1.71
CA PHE A 157 12.54 -0.64 3.06
C PHE A 157 13.41 -1.46 4.03
N PRO A 158 14.74 -1.47 3.85
CA PRO A 158 15.64 -2.29 4.64
C PRO A 158 15.62 -1.88 6.12
N ALA A 159 15.75 -2.86 7.01
CA ALA A 159 15.76 -2.65 8.46
C ALA A 159 17.06 -1.99 8.97
N ASP A 160 18.11 -1.94 8.16
CA ASP A 160 19.50 -1.78 8.60
C ASP A 160 19.98 -0.32 8.69
N GLY A 161 19.08 0.66 8.62
CA GLY A 161 19.40 2.05 8.91
C GLY A 161 19.22 2.34 10.40
N GLU A 162 20.26 2.81 11.11
CA GLU A 162 20.21 3.18 12.54
C GLU A 162 19.06 4.15 12.92
N ALA A 163 18.46 4.83 11.93
CA ALA A 163 17.31 5.71 12.10
C ALA A 163 15.93 5.02 12.04
N LYS A 164 15.84 3.75 11.60
CA LYS A 164 14.56 3.04 11.32
C LYS A 164 14.49 1.61 11.83
N GLY A 165 15.47 1.19 12.64
CA GLY A 165 15.58 -0.16 13.18
C GLY A 165 14.27 -0.71 13.73
N GLY A 166 13.63 -1.60 12.98
CA GLY A 166 12.47 -2.36 13.46
C GLY A 166 11.09 -1.79 13.16
N VAL A 167 10.91 -0.98 12.08
CA VAL A 167 9.55 -0.69 11.61
C VAL A 167 8.81 -2.01 11.36
N PRO A 168 7.67 -2.26 12.04
CA PRO A 168 6.92 -3.51 11.86
C PRO A 168 6.45 -3.65 10.42
N MET A 169 6.65 -4.84 9.86
CA MET A 169 6.10 -5.22 8.56
C MET A 169 5.01 -6.27 8.78
N VAL A 170 3.79 -5.98 8.33
CA VAL A 170 2.62 -6.83 8.56
C VAL A 170 2.01 -7.25 7.23
N ALA A 171 1.89 -8.55 7.03
CA ALA A 171 1.25 -9.11 5.85
C ALA A 171 -0.28 -9.03 5.98
N VAL A 172 -0.96 -8.52 4.95
CA VAL A 172 -2.41 -8.30 4.95
C VAL A 172 -3.05 -8.78 3.65
N GLU A 173 -4.08 -9.61 3.74
CA GLU A 173 -4.73 -10.20 2.56
C GLU A 173 -5.54 -9.19 1.73
N SER A 174 -6.15 -8.20 2.38
CA SER A 174 -7.07 -7.25 1.74
C SER A 174 -6.39 -6.26 0.78
N ILE A 175 -5.05 -6.27 0.70
CA ILE A 175 -4.26 -5.28 -0.05
C ILE A 175 -3.61 -5.85 -1.32
N ARG A 176 -4.03 -7.05 -1.74
CA ARG A 176 -3.65 -7.68 -3.00
C ARG A 176 -4.30 -6.96 -4.21
N GLU A 177 -3.60 -6.91 -5.35
CA GLU A 177 -4.13 -6.30 -6.60
C GLU A 177 -5.39 -7.02 -7.11
N ARG A 178 -5.34 -8.35 -7.17
CA ARG A 178 -6.40 -9.24 -7.65
C ARG A 178 -6.33 -10.55 -6.88
N PHE A 179 -7.48 -11.15 -6.63
CA PHE A 179 -7.56 -12.46 -5.99
C PHE A 179 -7.66 -13.55 -7.06
N GLY A 180 -6.65 -14.42 -7.12
CA GLY A 180 -6.72 -15.71 -7.80
C GLY A 180 -6.81 -15.71 -9.33
N ARG A 181 -7.04 -14.58 -10.00
CA ARG A 181 -7.36 -14.55 -11.44
C ARG A 181 -6.29 -15.22 -12.32
N ASN A 182 -5.02 -15.05 -11.97
CA ASN A 182 -3.88 -15.63 -12.65
C ASN A 182 -3.02 -16.41 -11.64
N PRO A 183 -2.16 -17.35 -12.07
CA PRO A 183 -1.24 -18.06 -11.19
C PRO A 183 -0.40 -17.11 -10.32
N CYS A 184 0.04 -15.97 -10.87
CA CYS A 184 0.79 -14.97 -10.13
C CYS A 184 -0.03 -14.25 -9.05
N ASP A 185 -1.36 -14.28 -9.12
CA ASP A 185 -2.25 -13.63 -8.15
C ASP A 185 -2.58 -14.54 -6.95
N SER A 186 -2.02 -15.74 -6.91
CA SER A 186 -2.10 -16.66 -5.78
C SER A 186 -0.80 -16.65 -4.99
N ARG A 187 -0.89 -16.66 -3.66
CA ARG A 187 0.27 -16.78 -2.78
C ARG A 187 0.68 -18.22 -2.54
N ARG A 188 1.96 -18.44 -2.19
CA ARG A 188 2.40 -19.71 -1.58
C ARG A 188 1.78 -19.93 -0.20
N ALA A 189 1.92 -21.16 0.30
CA ALA A 189 1.51 -21.51 1.65
C ALA A 189 2.19 -20.59 2.68
N LYS A 190 1.45 -20.21 3.73
CA LYS A 190 1.90 -19.28 4.78
C LYS A 190 3.27 -19.68 5.34
N ASP A 191 3.44 -20.94 5.72
CA ASP A 191 4.67 -21.46 6.31
C ASP A 191 5.91 -21.28 5.39
N LYS A 192 5.71 -21.28 4.07
CA LYS A 192 6.79 -21.02 3.11
C LYS A 192 7.15 -19.53 3.04
N LEU A 193 6.16 -18.65 3.20
CA LEU A 193 6.39 -17.21 3.26
C LEU A 193 7.06 -16.83 4.59
N GLU A 194 6.62 -17.41 5.71
CA GLU A 194 7.24 -17.19 7.02
C GLU A 194 8.70 -17.65 7.04
N ALA A 195 9.02 -18.77 6.38
CA ALA A 195 10.39 -19.25 6.26
C ALA A 195 11.27 -18.31 5.40
N ASP A 196 10.73 -17.78 4.29
CA ASP A 196 11.45 -16.88 3.39
C ASP A 196 11.57 -15.44 3.95
N PHE A 197 10.62 -15.00 4.79
CA PHE A 197 10.49 -13.63 5.30
C PHE A 197 10.22 -13.59 6.82
N PRO A 198 11.17 -14.05 7.66
CA PRO A 198 10.96 -14.19 9.10
C PRO A 198 10.76 -12.86 9.85
N HIS A 199 11.10 -11.73 9.22
CA HIS A 199 10.90 -10.38 9.75
C HIS A 199 9.49 -9.81 9.50
N VAL A 200 8.63 -10.53 8.78
CA VAL A 200 7.27 -10.10 8.47
C VAL A 200 6.28 -10.82 9.37
N ASP A 201 5.36 -10.06 9.97
CA ASP A 201 4.26 -10.61 10.74
C ASP A 201 3.13 -11.10 9.83
N PHE A 202 2.89 -12.41 9.83
CA PHE A 202 1.82 -13.08 9.08
C PHE A 202 0.61 -13.46 9.96
N SER A 203 0.53 -12.98 11.20
CA SER A 203 -0.58 -13.27 12.13
C SER A 203 -1.95 -12.87 11.58
N HIS A 204 -2.00 -11.86 10.70
CA HIS A 204 -3.21 -11.32 10.10
C HIS A 204 -3.66 -12.02 8.80
N ILE A 205 -3.00 -13.11 8.39
CA ILE A 205 -3.40 -13.91 7.21
C ILE A 205 -3.80 -15.33 7.59
N GLY A 206 -4.70 -15.93 6.81
CA GLY A 206 -5.17 -17.30 7.01
C GLY A 206 -4.05 -18.34 6.90
N GLY A 207 -4.09 -19.38 7.73
CA GLY A 207 -3.11 -20.47 7.72
C GLY A 207 -3.15 -21.32 6.45
N GLY A 208 -2.06 -22.02 6.15
CA GLY A 208 -2.00 -23.00 5.07
C GLY A 208 -1.96 -22.40 3.66
N GLN A 209 -2.65 -23.07 2.72
CA GLN A 209 -2.72 -22.67 1.32
C GLN A 209 -3.49 -21.35 1.13
N ASP A 210 -3.35 -20.74 -0.04
CA ASP A 210 -4.05 -19.51 -0.35
C ASP A 210 -5.58 -19.74 -0.39
N PRO A 211 -6.37 -19.09 0.49
CA PRO A 211 -7.83 -19.20 0.44
C PRO A 211 -8.42 -18.62 -0.86
N HIS A 212 -7.64 -17.82 -1.59
CA HIS A 212 -8.02 -17.20 -2.85
C HIS A 212 -7.35 -17.86 -4.06
N HIS A 213 -6.80 -19.07 -3.91
CA HIS A 213 -6.30 -19.84 -5.04
C HIS A 213 -7.44 -20.10 -6.02
N CYS A 214 -7.32 -19.62 -7.26
CA CYS A 214 -8.15 -20.18 -8.32
C CYS A 214 -7.56 -21.54 -8.69
N ASP A 215 -8.30 -22.60 -8.38
CA ASP A 215 -8.28 -23.82 -9.15
C ASP A 215 -8.45 -23.41 -10.63
N MET A 216 -7.38 -23.49 -11.42
CA MET A 216 -7.42 -23.27 -12.87
C MET A 216 -8.16 -24.43 -13.55
N ARG A 217 -9.43 -24.64 -13.19
CA ARG A 217 -10.36 -25.55 -13.86
C ARG A 217 -10.94 -24.91 -15.11
#